data_AF-A0A6M3IUW1-F1
#
_entry.id   AF-A0A6M3IUW1-F1
#
_cell.length_a   1.000
_cell.length_b   1.000
_cell.length_c   1.000
_cell.angle_alpha   90.00
_cell.angle_beta   90.00
_cell.angle_gamma   90.00
#
_symmetry.space_group_name_H-M   'P 1'
#
loop_
_entity.id
_entity.type
_entity.pdbx_description
1 polymer ?
#
loop_
_entity_poly.entity_id
_entity_poly.type
_entity_poly.pdbx_seq_one_letter_code
_entity_poly.pdbx_strand_id
1 'polypeptide(L)'
;MTRKLTPKEQVDIVTAFTVDLEPVVNLAEKHHRTRQGIYKLLQKHGIDPAEYGHIAVTCSACGQPVIKNRACVRNRRHIFCNTECYHAFIEGRQQGFYKGWEARRSIARIVVSRYFDLQPEHVVHHEDRNTANNHPRNLRVFANQGDHTRYHKWTQDGVEITPLWDGSKP
;
A
#
# COMPACT_ATOMS: atom_id res chain seq x y z
N MET A 1 26.69 33.31 15.06
CA MET A 1 27.17 32.59 13.86
C MET A 1 26.25 31.42 13.56
N THR A 2 25.63 31.37 12.39
CA THR A 2 24.82 30.22 11.96
C THR A 2 25.76 29.06 11.65
N ARG A 3 25.71 27.98 12.45
CA ARG A 3 26.44 26.71 12.24
C ARG A 3 26.37 26.30 10.77
N LYS A 4 27.44 25.87 10.10
CA LYS A 4 27.35 25.36 8.71
C LYS A 4 26.62 24.01 8.69
N LEU A 5 25.78 23.79 7.67
CA LEU A 5 25.16 22.47 7.45
C LEU A 5 26.21 21.51 6.93
N THR A 6 26.29 20.32 7.52
CA THR A 6 27.08 19.22 7.01
C THR A 6 26.54 18.78 5.64
N PRO A 7 27.37 18.18 4.76
CA PRO A 7 26.89 17.66 3.48
C PRO A 7 25.70 16.70 3.62
N LYS A 8 25.73 15.85 4.65
CA LYS A 8 24.65 14.93 4.97
C LYS A 8 23.32 15.66 5.23
N GLU A 9 23.33 16.65 6.11
CA GLU A 9 22.12 17.43 6.42
C GLU A 9 21.56 18.14 5.18
N GLN A 10 22.42 18.55 4.24
CA GLN A 10 21.94 19.17 3.01
C GLN A 10 21.18 18.16 2.13
N VAL A 11 21.70 16.94 2.00
CA VAL A 11 21.02 15.85 1.29
C VAL A 11 19.71 15.47 1.99
N ASP A 12 19.72 15.41 3.32
CA ASP A 12 18.52 15.11 4.11
C ASP A 12 17.42 16.16 3.89
N ILE A 13 17.78 17.46 3.88
CA ILE A 13 16.83 18.55 3.60
C ILE A 13 16.27 18.46 2.18
N VAL A 14 17.13 18.20 1.20
CA VAL A 14 16.71 18.05 -0.20
C VAL A 14 15.74 16.88 -0.34
N THR A 15 16.07 15.73 0.24
CA THR A 15 15.23 14.53 0.20
C THR A 15 13.89 14.75 0.88
N ALA A 16 13.90 15.35 2.08
CA ALA A 16 12.67 15.65 2.80
C ALA A 16 11.75 16.62 2.03
N PHE A 17 12.33 17.59 1.31
CA PHE A 17 11.57 18.48 0.45
C PHE A 17 11.04 17.77 -0.82
N THR A 18 11.86 17.02 -1.55
CA THR A 18 11.45 16.49 -2.86
C THR A 18 10.61 15.21 -2.75
N VAL A 19 10.98 14.31 -1.83
CA VAL A 19 10.37 12.98 -1.69
C VAL A 19 9.28 12.98 -0.62
N ASP A 20 9.60 13.42 0.60
CA ASP A 20 8.66 13.37 1.73
C ASP A 20 7.63 14.51 1.71
N LEU A 21 7.77 15.41 0.73
CA LEU A 21 6.94 16.59 0.54
C LEU A 21 6.87 17.51 1.77
N GLU A 22 7.91 17.51 2.60
CA GLU A 22 7.94 18.28 3.85
C GLU A 22 7.93 19.80 3.54
N PRO A 23 7.11 20.60 4.25
CA PRO A 23 7.10 22.04 4.06
C PRO A 23 8.41 22.69 4.47
N VAL A 24 8.80 23.73 3.74
CA VAL A 24 9.99 24.55 4.06
C VAL A 24 9.94 25.11 5.50
N VAL A 25 8.75 25.37 6.04
CA VAL A 25 8.56 25.84 7.42
C VAL A 25 9.08 24.80 8.43
N ASN A 26 8.68 23.54 8.26
CA ASN A 26 9.09 22.46 9.17
C ASN A 26 10.60 22.18 9.04
N LEU A 27 11.13 22.21 7.81
CA LEU A 27 12.57 22.05 7.56
C LEU A 27 13.39 23.17 8.22
N ALA A 28 12.88 24.40 8.17
CA ALA A 28 13.50 25.55 8.82
C ALA A 28 13.56 25.36 10.35
N GLU A 29 12.46 24.91 10.97
CA GLU A 29 12.41 24.63 12.41
C GLU A 29 13.37 23.49 12.80
N LYS A 30 13.28 22.35 12.10
CA LYS A 30 14.07 21.13 12.36
C LYS A 30 15.58 21.36 12.27
N HIS A 31 16.02 22.18 11.32
CA HIS A 31 17.43 22.45 11.10
C HIS A 31 17.89 23.79 11.70
N HIS A 32 17.04 24.45 12.50
CA HIS A 32 17.29 25.75 13.12
C HIS A 32 17.79 26.79 12.11
N ARG A 33 17.08 26.89 10.98
CA ARG A 33 17.35 27.80 9.86
C ARG A 33 16.20 28.77 9.65
N THR A 34 16.49 29.87 8.99
CA THR A 34 15.44 30.70 8.41
C THR A 34 14.88 30.03 7.16
N ARG A 35 13.60 30.28 6.85
CA ARG A 35 12.95 29.79 5.61
C ARG A 35 13.78 30.17 4.39
N GLN A 36 14.19 31.44 4.28
CA GLN A 36 15.07 31.94 3.21
C GLN A 36 16.40 31.19 3.12
N GLY A 37 16.96 30.74 4.25
CA GLY A 37 18.16 29.91 4.26
C GLY A 37 17.94 28.55 3.60
N ILE A 38 16.79 27.92 3.85
CA ILE A 38 16.38 26.67 3.19
C ILE A 38 16.11 26.91 1.70
N TYR A 39 15.42 27.99 1.31
CA TYR A 39 15.21 28.33 -0.11
C TYR A 39 16.53 28.45 -0.87
N LYS A 40 17.50 29.19 -0.33
CA LYS A 40 18.83 29.33 -0.94
C LYS A 40 19.59 28.01 -1.02
N LEU A 41 19.42 27.13 -0.03
CA LEU A 41 19.99 25.79 -0.05
C LEU A 41 19.40 24.97 -1.20
N LEU A 42 18.07 24.94 -1.34
CA LEU A 42 17.37 24.20 -2.40
C LEU A 42 17.78 24.72 -3.79
N GLN A 43 17.82 26.05 -3.97
CA GLN A 43 18.27 26.67 -5.23
C GLN A 43 19.72 26.32 -5.58
N LYS A 44 20.60 26.24 -4.59
CA LYS A 44 21.99 25.78 -4.79
C LYS A 44 22.07 24.34 -5.30
N HIS A 45 21.10 23.50 -4.94
CA HIS A 45 20.95 22.13 -5.43
C HIS A 45 20.09 22.03 -6.70
N GLY A 46 19.79 23.15 -7.36
CA GLY A 46 19.03 23.18 -8.62
C GLY A 46 17.52 22.96 -8.45
N ILE A 47 16.99 23.12 -7.23
CA ILE A 47 15.56 22.95 -6.94
C ILE A 47 14.96 24.33 -6.72
N ASP A 48 14.07 24.77 -7.61
CA ASP A 48 13.27 25.98 -7.39
C ASP A 48 11.94 25.62 -6.70
N PRO A 49 11.75 25.94 -5.42
CA PRO A 49 10.53 25.58 -4.70
C PRO A 49 9.26 26.22 -5.26
N ALA A 50 9.36 27.28 -6.08
CA ALA A 50 8.22 27.90 -6.75
C ALA A 50 7.63 26.99 -7.85
N GLU A 51 8.46 26.22 -8.54
CA GLU A 51 8.04 25.33 -9.62
C GLU A 51 7.39 24.04 -9.10
N TYR A 52 7.68 23.64 -7.87
CA TYR A 52 7.21 22.39 -7.27
C TYR A 52 5.77 22.47 -6.75
N GLY A 53 4.97 23.50 -7.09
CA GLY A 53 3.61 23.66 -6.56
C GLY A 53 2.69 22.44 -6.79
N HIS A 54 2.89 21.74 -7.90
CA HIS A 54 2.10 20.57 -8.32
C HIS A 54 2.98 19.35 -8.58
N ILE A 55 2.45 18.17 -8.27
CA ILE A 55 3.11 16.87 -8.48
C ILE A 55 2.12 15.90 -9.12
N ALA A 56 2.63 15.07 -10.03
CA ALA A 56 1.86 13.97 -10.62
C ALA A 56 1.79 12.80 -9.61
N VAL A 57 0.58 12.36 -9.30
CA VAL A 57 0.30 11.24 -8.40
C VAL A 57 -0.79 10.35 -9.00
N THR A 58 -0.95 9.13 -8.53
CA THR A 58 -1.96 8.20 -9.05
C THR A 58 -3.29 8.32 -8.32
N CYS A 59 -4.41 8.25 -9.06
CA CYS A 59 -5.72 8.18 -8.46
C CYS A 59 -5.92 6.85 -7.70
N SER A 60 -6.40 6.92 -6.45
CA SER A 60 -6.65 5.75 -5.60
C SER A 60 -7.84 4.89 -6.05
N ALA A 61 -8.71 5.38 -6.93
CA ALA A 61 -9.85 4.63 -7.45
C ALA A 61 -9.55 4.02 -8.82
N CYS A 62 -9.13 4.83 -9.80
CA CYS A 62 -8.93 4.38 -11.19
C CYS A 62 -7.46 4.16 -11.59
N GLY A 63 -6.50 4.53 -10.75
CA GLY A 63 -5.06 4.38 -11.04
C GLY A 63 -4.46 5.40 -12.01
N GLN A 64 -5.28 6.22 -12.67
CA GLN A 64 -4.81 7.20 -13.66
C GLN A 64 -3.94 8.30 -13.01
N PRO A 65 -2.91 8.81 -13.73
CA PRO A 65 -2.10 9.92 -13.24
C PRO A 65 -2.92 11.20 -13.15
N VAL A 66 -2.82 11.90 -12.03
CA VAL A 66 -3.47 13.18 -11.77
C VAL A 66 -2.46 14.15 -11.16
N ILE A 67 -2.49 15.39 -11.65
CA ILE A 67 -1.69 16.48 -11.12
C ILE A 67 -2.43 17.08 -9.91
N LYS A 68 -1.78 17.08 -8.75
CA LYS A 68 -2.32 17.69 -7.52
C LYS A 68 -1.27 18.60 -6.88
N ASN A 69 -1.73 19.57 -6.10
CA ASN A 69 -0.81 20.38 -5.32
C ASN A 69 -0.19 19.54 -4.18
N ARG A 70 1.05 19.86 -3.81
CA ARG A 70 1.78 19.13 -2.76
C ARG A 70 1.04 19.05 -1.43
N ALA A 71 0.32 20.11 -1.05
CA ALA A 71 -0.46 20.13 0.19
C ALA A 71 -1.60 19.11 0.17
N CYS A 72 -2.27 18.90 -0.96
CA CYS A 72 -3.29 17.85 -1.08
C CYS A 72 -2.68 16.46 -0.92
N VAL A 73 -1.55 16.19 -1.57
CA VAL A 73 -0.86 14.90 -1.48
C VAL A 73 -0.39 14.62 -0.05
N ARG A 74 0.16 15.62 0.63
CA ARG A 74 0.61 15.49 2.03
C ARG A 74 -0.53 15.26 3.01
N ASN A 75 -1.64 15.97 2.85
CA ASN A 75 -2.72 15.98 3.84
C ASN A 75 -3.79 14.90 3.60
N ARG A 76 -3.84 14.30 2.40
CA ARG A 76 -4.86 13.31 2.04
C ARG A 76 -4.22 11.95 1.76
N ARG A 77 -4.71 10.94 2.48
CA ARG A 77 -4.30 9.54 2.30
C ARG A 77 -4.72 8.95 0.94
N HIS A 78 -5.80 9.46 0.35
CA HIS A 78 -6.34 9.01 -0.92
C HIS A 78 -6.55 10.20 -1.85
N ILE A 79 -6.09 10.06 -3.10
CA ILE A 79 -6.14 11.10 -4.12
C ILE A 79 -7.05 10.64 -5.25
N PHE A 80 -7.94 11.52 -5.72
CA PHE A 80 -8.90 11.21 -6.77
C PHE A 80 -8.75 12.15 -7.97
N CYS A 81 -8.93 11.62 -9.18
CA CYS A 81 -8.91 12.44 -10.39
C CYS A 81 -10.15 13.34 -10.47
N ASN A 82 -11.33 12.81 -10.13
CA ASN A 82 -12.60 13.52 -10.19
C ASN A 82 -13.55 13.10 -9.04
N THR A 83 -14.70 13.77 -8.96
CA THR A 83 -15.75 13.53 -7.97
C THR A 83 -16.34 12.12 -8.11
N GLU A 84 -16.48 11.62 -9.34
CA GLU A 84 -16.95 10.25 -9.61
C GLU A 84 -16.05 9.19 -8.96
N CYS A 85 -14.72 9.33 -9.09
CA CYS A 85 -13.75 8.45 -8.44
C CYS A 85 -13.78 8.55 -6.91
N TYR A 86 -14.13 9.71 -6.36
CA TYR A 86 -14.37 9.87 -4.93
C TYR A 86 -15.64 9.12 -4.51
N HIS A 87 -16.76 9.27 -5.22
CA HIS A 87 -17.99 8.53 -4.93
C HIS A 87 -17.81 7.03 -5.12
N ALA A 88 -17.17 6.57 -6.20
CA ALA A 88 -16.84 5.16 -6.41
C ALA A 88 -15.98 4.59 -5.27
N PHE A 89 -15.04 5.38 -4.73
CA PHE A 89 -14.25 4.98 -3.57
C PHE A 89 -15.08 4.92 -2.27
N ILE A 90 -16.00 5.87 -2.06
CA ILE A 90 -16.90 5.89 -0.89
C ILE A 90 -17.95 4.78 -0.99
N GLU A 91 -18.56 4.57 -2.15
CA GLU A 91 -19.50 3.48 -2.43
C GLU A 91 -18.81 2.12 -2.27
N GLY A 92 -17.58 1.97 -2.78
CA GLY A 92 -16.76 0.80 -2.50
C GLY A 92 -16.45 0.61 -1.00
N ARG A 93 -16.38 1.68 -0.22
CA ARG A 93 -16.30 1.61 1.26
C ARG A 93 -17.65 1.27 1.90
N GLN A 94 -18.76 1.81 1.40
CA GLN A 94 -20.10 1.75 1.99
C GLN A 94 -20.87 0.47 1.61
N GLN A 95 -20.57 -0.12 0.46
CA GLN A 95 -21.01 -1.45 0.01
C GLN A 95 -20.19 -2.60 0.62
N GLY A 96 -19.31 -2.32 1.60
CA GLY A 96 -18.54 -3.36 2.29
C GLY A 96 -17.38 -3.97 1.48
N PHE A 97 -16.91 -3.31 0.42
CA PHE A 97 -15.71 -3.74 -0.32
C PHE A 97 -14.39 -3.29 0.32
N TYR A 98 -14.46 -2.46 1.37
CA TYR A 98 -13.44 -2.37 2.43
C TYR A 98 -13.98 -3.01 3.72
N LYS A 99 -14.18 -4.33 3.70
CA LYS A 99 -14.46 -5.12 4.91
C LYS A 99 -13.25 -5.05 5.85
N GLY A 100 -13.47 -4.54 7.06
CA GLY A 100 -12.64 -4.93 8.19
C GLY A 100 -12.57 -6.46 8.27
N TRP A 101 -11.37 -7.02 8.44
CA TRP A 101 -11.04 -8.45 8.63
C TRP A 101 -11.54 -9.48 7.58
N GLU A 102 -12.74 -9.35 7.02
CA GLU A 102 -13.36 -10.28 6.06
C GLU A 102 -12.94 -10.08 4.60
N ALA A 103 -12.54 -8.87 4.15
CA ALA A 103 -12.06 -8.66 2.76
C ALA A 103 -10.73 -9.36 2.48
N ARG A 104 -9.88 -9.54 3.51
CA ARG A 104 -8.60 -10.25 3.36
C ARG A 104 -8.80 -11.73 3.00
N ARG A 105 -9.88 -12.35 3.49
CA ARG A 105 -10.28 -13.72 3.10
C ARG A 105 -10.75 -13.82 1.64
N SER A 106 -11.34 -12.75 1.09
CA SER A 106 -11.87 -12.73 -0.28
C SER A 106 -10.76 -12.65 -1.33
N ILE A 107 -9.67 -11.90 -1.07
CA ILE A 107 -8.56 -11.73 -2.02
C ILE A 107 -7.88 -13.06 -2.34
N ALA A 108 -7.64 -13.91 -1.33
CA ALA A 108 -7.06 -15.24 -1.55
C ALA A 108 -7.95 -16.09 -2.48
N ARG A 109 -9.28 -16.11 -2.23
CA ARG A 109 -10.25 -16.80 -3.10
C ARG A 109 -10.25 -16.25 -4.53
N ILE A 110 -10.16 -14.93 -4.70
CA ILE A 110 -10.07 -14.28 -6.02
C ILE A 110 -8.77 -14.65 -6.75
N VAL A 111 -7.66 -14.79 -6.03
CA VAL A 111 -6.39 -15.24 -6.63
C VAL A 111 -6.51 -16.69 -7.07
N VAL A 112 -7.02 -17.57 -6.20
CA VAL A 112 -7.22 -18.99 -6.51
C VAL A 112 -8.20 -19.19 -7.66
N SER A 113 -9.28 -18.43 -7.74
CA SER A 113 -10.30 -18.57 -8.80
C SER A 113 -9.76 -18.31 -10.21
N ARG A 114 -8.55 -17.76 -10.34
CA ARG A 114 -7.86 -17.59 -11.64
C ARG A 114 -7.17 -18.87 -12.12
N TYR A 115 -6.89 -19.79 -11.21
CA TYR A 115 -6.12 -21.02 -11.47
C TYR A 115 -6.94 -22.29 -11.21
N PHE A 116 -7.99 -22.20 -10.41
CA PHE A 116 -8.80 -23.32 -9.94
C PHE A 116 -10.27 -22.92 -9.86
N ASP A 117 -11.19 -23.78 -10.32
CA ASP A 117 -12.62 -23.52 -10.26
C ASP A 117 -13.15 -23.65 -8.82
N LEU A 118 -13.28 -22.50 -8.16
CA LEU A 118 -13.48 -22.43 -6.72
C LEU A 118 -14.96 -22.41 -6.35
N GLN A 119 -15.46 -23.56 -5.87
CA GLN A 119 -16.81 -23.68 -5.34
C GLN A 119 -17.00 -22.98 -3.97
N PRO A 120 -18.25 -22.62 -3.59
CA PRO A 120 -18.56 -21.95 -2.31
C PRO A 120 -18.08 -22.70 -1.06
N GLU A 121 -18.15 -24.02 -1.06
CA GLU A 121 -17.78 -24.93 0.03
C GLU A 121 -16.26 -25.07 0.24
N HIS A 122 -15.47 -24.76 -0.79
CA HIS A 122 -14.02 -24.87 -0.72
C HIS A 122 -13.40 -23.88 0.26
N VAL A 123 -12.33 -24.29 0.94
CA VAL A 123 -11.62 -23.47 1.93
C VAL A 123 -10.23 -23.13 1.43
N VAL A 124 -9.90 -21.84 1.36
CA VAL A 124 -8.55 -21.36 1.01
C VAL A 124 -7.73 -21.17 2.28
N HIS A 125 -6.56 -21.78 2.31
CA HIS A 125 -5.61 -21.77 3.42
C HIS A 125 -4.32 -21.05 3.03
N HIS A 126 -3.76 -20.25 3.94
CA HIS A 126 -2.45 -19.63 3.83
C HIS A 126 -1.42 -20.45 4.60
N GLU A 127 -0.45 -21.05 3.89
CA GLU A 127 0.59 -21.90 4.48
C GLU A 127 1.45 -21.15 5.52
N ASP A 128 1.84 -19.91 5.20
CA ASP A 128 2.65 -19.06 6.07
C ASP A 128 1.87 -18.41 7.22
N ARG A 129 0.57 -18.70 7.34
CA ARG A 129 -0.37 -18.09 8.32
C ARG A 129 -0.47 -16.57 8.21
N ASN A 130 0.07 -15.96 7.16
CA ASN A 130 0.01 -14.54 6.89
C ASN A 130 -1.10 -14.26 5.86
N THR A 131 -2.26 -13.82 6.37
CA THR A 131 -3.45 -13.52 5.56
C THR A 131 -3.26 -12.39 4.53
N ALA A 132 -2.14 -11.65 4.57
CA ALA A 132 -1.81 -10.65 3.55
C ALA A 132 -0.99 -11.21 2.39
N ASN A 133 -0.34 -12.37 2.55
CA ASN A 133 0.48 -13.00 1.51
C ASN A 133 -0.39 -13.88 0.59
N ASN A 134 -0.93 -13.27 -0.46
CA ASN A 134 -1.82 -13.95 -1.42
C ASN A 134 -1.06 -14.51 -2.64
N HIS A 135 0.24 -14.81 -2.52
CA HIS A 135 0.98 -15.45 -3.60
C HIS A 135 0.40 -16.86 -3.87
N PRO A 136 0.11 -17.28 -5.12
CA PRO A 136 -0.53 -18.57 -5.43
C PRO A 136 0.12 -19.78 -4.74
N ARG A 137 1.45 -19.82 -4.71
CA ARG A 137 2.23 -20.90 -4.06
C ARG A 137 2.09 -20.95 -2.54
N ASN A 138 1.64 -19.87 -1.91
CA ASN A 138 1.36 -19.78 -0.47
C ASN A 138 -0.08 -20.19 -0.11
N LEU A 139 -0.91 -20.47 -1.12
CA LEU A 139 -2.32 -20.81 -0.95
C LEU A 139 -2.54 -22.30 -1.18
N ARG A 140 -3.42 -22.90 -0.38
CA ARG A 140 -3.96 -24.25 -0.58
C ARG A 140 -5.48 -24.20 -0.61
N VAL A 141 -6.10 -25.13 -1.35
CA VAL A 141 -7.56 -25.29 -1.36
C VAL A 141 -7.92 -26.64 -0.77
N PHE A 142 -8.88 -26.64 0.16
CA PHE A 142 -9.48 -27.85 0.73
C PHE A 142 -10.94 -27.97 0.32
N ALA A 143 -11.44 -29.20 0.24
CA ALA A 143 -12.83 -29.47 -0.13
C ALA A 143 -13.84 -28.84 0.84
N ASN A 144 -13.51 -28.81 2.14
CA ASN A 144 -14.38 -28.28 3.19
C ASN A 144 -13.58 -27.85 4.45
N GLN A 145 -14.29 -27.23 5.41
CA GLN A 145 -13.71 -26.77 6.68
C GLN A 145 -13.19 -27.91 7.57
N GLY A 146 -13.78 -29.11 7.46
CA GLY A 146 -13.33 -30.30 8.19
C GLY A 146 -11.94 -30.74 7.75
N ASP A 147 -11.70 -30.80 6.44
CA ASP A 147 -10.41 -31.16 5.86
C ASP A 147 -9.33 -30.12 6.16
N HIS A 148 -9.68 -28.82 6.09
CA HIS A 148 -8.79 -27.74 6.56
C HIS A 148 -8.44 -27.89 8.06
N THR A 149 -9.40 -28.26 8.90
CA THR A 149 -9.15 -28.46 10.34
C THR A 149 -8.27 -29.68 10.59
N ARG A 150 -8.48 -30.77 9.85
CA ARG A 150 -7.64 -31.97 9.88
C ARG A 150 -6.21 -31.69 9.42
N TYR A 151 -6.04 -30.83 8.40
CA TYR A 151 -4.73 -30.38 7.92
C TYR A 151 -3.91 -29.67 9.02
N HIS A 152 -4.55 -28.81 9.84
CA HIS A 152 -3.88 -28.20 11.01
C HIS A 152 -3.59 -29.18 12.13
N LYS A 153 -4.44 -30.21 12.29
CA LYS A 153 -4.29 -31.28 13.27
C LYS A 153 -3.40 -32.40 12.70
N TRP A 154 -2.25 -32.03 12.16
CA TRP A 154 -1.24 -33.01 11.80
C TRP A 154 -0.67 -33.59 13.09
N THR A 155 -1.20 -34.73 13.57
CA THR A 155 -0.57 -35.74 14.49
C THR A 155 -1.55 -36.54 15.38
N GLN A 156 -2.67 -37.08 14.88
CA GLN A 156 -3.38 -38.11 15.68
C GLN A 156 -3.88 -39.33 14.90
N ASP A 157 -4.38 -39.17 13.67
CA ASP A 157 -5.09 -40.27 12.99
C ASP A 157 -4.43 -40.80 11.70
N GLY A 158 -3.22 -40.35 11.35
CA GLY A 158 -2.49 -40.85 10.17
C GLY A 158 -3.15 -40.56 8.81
N VAL A 159 -4.18 -39.71 8.76
CA VAL A 159 -4.87 -39.34 7.51
C VAL A 159 -4.14 -38.17 6.85
N GLU A 160 -3.48 -38.45 5.73
CA GLU A 160 -2.86 -37.43 4.87
C GLU A 160 -3.96 -36.71 4.06
N ILE A 161 -4.29 -35.47 4.46
CA ILE A 161 -5.24 -34.64 3.72
C ILE A 161 -4.50 -33.95 2.58
N THR A 162 -4.75 -34.41 1.36
CA THR A 162 -4.22 -33.77 0.15
C THR A 162 -5.09 -32.56 -0.22
N PRO A 163 -4.51 -31.36 -0.41
CA PRO A 163 -5.26 -30.21 -0.88
C PRO A 163 -5.73 -30.43 -2.33
N LEU A 164 -6.92 -29.93 -2.66
CA LEU A 164 -7.47 -29.95 -4.03
C LEU A 164 -6.64 -29.11 -5.00
N TRP A 165 -5.95 -28.10 -4.49
CA TRP A 165 -5.01 -27.29 -5.23
C TRP A 165 -3.90 -26.82 -4.31
N ASP A 166 -2.66 -26.95 -4.75
CA ASP A 166 -1.46 -26.70 -3.95
C ASP A 166 -0.65 -25.48 -4.40
N GLY A 167 -1.24 -24.64 -5.25
CA GLY A 167 -0.53 -23.50 -5.83
C GLY A 167 0.33 -23.87 -7.04
N SER A 168 0.29 -25.12 -7.52
CA SER A 168 0.79 -25.49 -8.85
C SER A 168 -0.02 -24.78 -9.93
N LYS A 169 0.66 -24.33 -11.00
CA LYS A 169 -0.05 -23.87 -12.20
C LYS A 169 -0.64 -25.09 -12.91
N PRO A 170 -1.90 -25.05 -13.39
CA PRO A 170 -2.28 -25.87 -14.53
C PRO A 170 -1.50 -25.44 -15.78
#